data_AF-A0A560FSL4-F1
#
_entry.id   AF-A0A560FSL4-F1
#
_cell.length_a   1.000
_cell.length_b   1.000
_cell.length_c   1.000
_cell.angle_alpha   90.00
_cell.angle_beta   90.00
_cell.angle_gamma   90.00
#
_symmetry.space_group_name_H-M   'P 1'
#
loop_
_entity.id
_entity.type
_entity.pdbx_description
1 polymer ?
#
loop_
_entity_poly.entity_id
_entity_poly.type
_entity_poly.pdbx_seq_one_letter_code
_entity_poly.pdbx_strand_id
1 'polypeptide(L)'
;MMSLGLVETMSTEGEYDARIVADPDEAEAWSAKAKLRLSQGDHQAGVEFAIAATSRAGAVPEAGRLLVEAAARAGDAHLLGLAAKRHLQLFPDERGTTVFKRRVPPRLLVPTPQDAEELDAFNQVLATIRDRRPRRYGQLLQCLLALRPRSILEIGVFDGRNAADMIRAGGRTPARTGALRYVGFDLFEEMTPEVHEKEFSKYPLSRAEIGGALSAFNQNHLLIQGYTQDTLKAFRQSPDAGPIDFVFIDGGHSEETIQSDWDNVAPLMSEKTVVIFDDCYLNKVKELDGLGCNSLVERLARDPRYVVEMLPVRDSFDKDFGVLTVALVKVRLRPRGGALRRLLRINPWRRPATGRS
;
A
#
# COMPACT_ATOMS: atom_id res chain seq x y z
N MET A 1 -13.58 -38.03 33.37
CA MET A 1 -13.59 -36.57 33.17
C MET A 1 -12.28 -36.18 32.52
N MET A 2 -12.25 -36.13 31.18
CA MET A 2 -11.13 -35.56 30.43
C MET A 2 -11.65 -34.29 29.76
N SER A 3 -11.01 -33.17 30.12
CA SER A 3 -11.26 -31.83 29.62
C SER A 3 -11.11 -31.81 28.10
N LEU A 4 -12.21 -31.53 27.39
CA LEU A 4 -12.20 -31.20 25.97
C LEU A 4 -11.55 -29.83 25.84
N GLY A 5 -10.39 -29.80 25.19
CA GLY A 5 -9.63 -28.60 24.91
C GLY A 5 -10.46 -27.55 24.17
N LEU A 6 -10.16 -26.28 24.48
CA LEU A 6 -10.72 -25.11 23.83
C LEU A 6 -10.72 -25.29 22.31
N VAL A 7 -11.92 -25.20 21.74
CA VAL A 7 -12.12 -24.94 20.32
C VAL A 7 -11.59 -23.51 20.10
N GLU A 8 -10.39 -23.36 19.55
CA GLU A 8 -9.95 -22.11 18.94
C GLU A 8 -10.99 -21.79 17.85
N THR A 9 -11.91 -20.87 18.17
CA THR A 9 -12.77 -20.24 17.18
C THR A 9 -11.86 -19.67 16.11
N MET A 10 -11.93 -20.20 14.89
CA MET A 10 -11.17 -19.71 13.74
C MET A 10 -11.50 -18.22 13.56
N SER A 11 -10.63 -17.36 14.07
CA SER A 11 -10.82 -15.91 13.95
C SER A 11 -10.85 -15.54 12.47
N THR A 12 -11.92 -14.85 12.07
CA THR A 12 -12.10 -14.43 10.69
C THR A 12 -11.15 -13.28 10.36
N GLU A 13 -10.80 -13.10 9.09
CA GLU A 13 -10.00 -11.95 8.64
C GLU A 13 -10.60 -10.61 9.10
N GLY A 14 -11.93 -10.53 9.17
CA GLY A 14 -12.66 -9.37 9.67
C GLY A 14 -12.39 -9.03 11.15
N GLU A 15 -12.03 -10.02 11.99
CA GLU A 15 -11.66 -9.76 13.39
C GLU A 15 -10.31 -9.06 13.50
N TYR A 16 -9.32 -9.48 12.69
CA TYR A 16 -8.03 -8.81 12.64
C TYR A 16 -8.16 -7.41 12.05
N ASP A 17 -9.01 -7.22 11.05
CA ASP A 17 -9.31 -5.89 10.52
C ASP A 17 -9.98 -4.99 11.56
N ALA A 18 -10.95 -5.49 12.32
CA ALA A 18 -11.59 -4.73 13.38
C ALA A 18 -10.59 -4.29 14.46
N ARG A 19 -9.66 -5.17 14.82
CA ARG A 19 -8.55 -4.88 15.74
C ARG A 19 -7.62 -3.79 15.20
N ILE A 20 -7.17 -3.93 13.95
CA ILE A 20 -6.32 -2.92 13.29
C ILE A 20 -7.04 -1.57 13.15
N VAL A 21 -8.35 -1.58 12.88
CA VAL A 21 -9.17 -0.35 12.84
C VAL A 21 -9.23 0.32 14.21
N ALA A 22 -9.40 -0.47 15.28
CA ALA A 22 -9.50 0.03 16.64
C ALA A 22 -8.15 0.56 17.15
N ASP A 23 -7.07 -0.17 16.88
CA ASP A 23 -5.71 0.24 17.20
C ASP A 23 -4.76 -0.11 16.04
N PRO A 24 -4.46 0.87 15.17
CA PRO A 24 -3.52 0.66 14.08
C PRO A 24 -2.10 0.35 14.54
N ASP A 25 -1.72 0.54 15.82
CA ASP A 25 -0.41 0.20 16.38
C ASP A 25 -0.33 -1.22 16.94
N GLU A 26 -1.44 -1.96 16.98
CA GLU A 26 -1.50 -3.32 17.52
C GLU A 26 -0.76 -4.32 16.61
N ALA A 27 0.57 -4.45 16.79
CA ALA A 27 1.44 -5.27 15.97
C ALA A 27 1.04 -6.76 15.89
N GLU A 28 0.35 -7.26 16.93
CA GLU A 28 -0.15 -8.63 17.01
C GLU A 28 -1.31 -8.88 16.04
N ALA A 29 -2.20 -7.91 15.86
CA ALA A 29 -3.30 -8.00 14.89
C ALA A 29 -2.75 -8.05 13.44
N TRP A 30 -1.78 -7.19 13.13
CA TRP A 30 -1.05 -7.24 11.85
C TRP A 30 -0.33 -8.59 11.65
N SER A 31 0.32 -9.10 12.69
CA SER A 31 1.01 -10.40 12.65
C SER A 31 0.04 -11.55 12.39
N ALA A 32 -1.12 -11.53 13.04
CA ALA A 32 -2.14 -12.55 12.87
C ALA A 32 -2.74 -12.51 11.44
N LYS A 33 -3.02 -11.30 10.92
CA LYS A 33 -3.46 -11.11 9.53
C LYS A 33 -2.42 -11.59 8.51
N ALA A 34 -1.14 -11.30 8.73
CA ALA A 34 -0.05 -11.78 7.90
C ALA A 34 0.01 -13.32 7.86
N LYS A 35 -0.04 -13.99 9.02
CA LYS A 35 -0.07 -15.46 9.11
C LYS A 35 -1.27 -16.06 8.38
N LEU A 36 -2.44 -15.44 8.48
CA LEU A 36 -3.65 -15.87 7.77
C LEU A 36 -3.47 -15.78 6.25
N ARG A 37 -2.94 -14.66 5.73
CA ARG A 37 -2.69 -14.53 4.27
C ARG A 37 -1.65 -15.52 3.77
N LEU A 38 -0.58 -15.74 4.54
CA LEU A 38 0.44 -16.75 4.22
C LEU A 38 -0.13 -18.18 4.22
N SER A 39 -1.08 -18.52 5.10
CA SER A 39 -1.69 -19.85 5.13
C SER A 39 -2.66 -20.08 3.97
N GLN A 40 -3.23 -19.01 3.42
CA GLN A 40 -4.10 -19.03 2.24
C GLN A 40 -3.32 -19.00 0.92
N GLY A 41 -1.99 -18.84 0.95
CA GLY A 41 -1.13 -18.77 -0.23
C GLY A 41 -1.03 -17.37 -0.86
N ASP A 42 -1.60 -16.33 -0.25
CA ASP A 42 -1.41 -14.94 -0.68
C ASP A 42 -0.11 -14.39 -0.07
N HIS A 43 1.02 -14.84 -0.61
CA HIS A 43 2.35 -14.51 -0.07
C HIS A 43 2.66 -13.01 -0.15
N GLN A 44 2.16 -12.32 -1.18
CA GLN A 44 2.35 -10.87 -1.32
C GLN A 44 1.66 -10.12 -0.18
N ALA A 45 0.37 -10.37 0.06
CA ALA A 45 -0.35 -9.75 1.18
C ALA A 45 0.25 -10.18 2.54
N GLY A 46 0.70 -11.43 2.65
CA GLY A 46 1.42 -11.90 3.83
C GLY A 46 2.68 -11.09 4.15
N VAL A 47 3.47 -10.73 3.13
CA VAL A 47 4.65 -9.87 3.29
C VAL A 47 4.25 -8.44 3.66
N GLU A 48 3.24 -7.86 2.99
CA GLU A 48 2.73 -6.51 3.29
C GLU A 48 2.35 -6.37 4.77
N PHE A 49 1.56 -7.32 5.29
CA PHE A 49 1.14 -7.30 6.69
C PHE A 49 2.27 -7.63 7.67
N ALA A 50 3.25 -8.46 7.28
CA ALA A 50 4.44 -8.72 8.12
C ALA A 50 5.36 -7.49 8.22
N ILE A 51 5.48 -6.70 7.15
CA ILE A 51 6.15 -5.39 7.17
C ILE A 51 5.42 -4.47 8.15
N ALA A 52 4.09 -4.39 8.05
CA ALA A 52 3.28 -3.57 8.94
C ALA A 52 3.41 -3.98 10.41
N ALA A 53 3.41 -5.27 10.71
CA ALA A 53 3.66 -5.76 12.06
C ALA A 53 5.06 -5.36 12.55
N THR A 54 6.09 -5.55 11.72
CA THR A 54 7.48 -5.25 12.07
C THR A 54 7.71 -3.75 12.32
N SER A 55 7.02 -2.88 11.59
CA SER A 55 7.12 -1.43 11.83
C SER A 55 6.51 -0.98 13.16
N ARG A 56 5.67 -1.81 13.79
CA ARG A 56 4.90 -1.47 15.01
C ARG A 56 5.36 -2.23 16.25
N ALA A 57 5.95 -3.40 16.08
CA ALA A 57 6.27 -4.33 17.18
C ALA A 57 7.38 -3.86 18.14
N GLY A 58 8.09 -2.76 17.85
CA GLY A 58 9.24 -2.35 18.64
C GLY A 58 10.32 -3.44 18.69
N ALA A 59 10.95 -3.63 19.85
CA ALA A 59 11.98 -4.64 20.08
C ALA A 59 11.39 -5.99 20.54
N VAL A 60 10.42 -6.51 19.80
CA VAL A 60 9.77 -7.82 20.04
C VAL A 60 10.10 -8.77 18.88
N PRO A 61 10.66 -9.98 19.13
CA PRO A 61 11.23 -10.80 18.08
C PRO A 61 10.19 -11.47 17.16
N GLU A 62 8.97 -11.68 17.61
CA GLU A 62 7.91 -12.40 16.89
C GLU A 62 7.59 -11.79 15.52
N ALA A 63 7.43 -10.47 15.44
CA ALA A 63 7.12 -9.79 14.18
C ALA A 63 8.29 -9.85 13.19
N GLY A 64 9.53 -9.68 13.68
CA GLY A 64 10.73 -9.80 12.86
C GLY A 64 10.93 -11.21 12.31
N ARG A 65 10.70 -12.25 13.13
CA ARG A 65 10.69 -13.66 12.67
C ARG A 65 9.63 -13.89 11.59
N LEU A 66 8.45 -13.33 11.78
CA LEU A 66 7.36 -13.45 10.81
C LEU A 66 7.70 -12.80 9.47
N LEU A 67 8.36 -11.64 9.48
CA LEU A 67 8.81 -11.00 8.24
C LEU A 67 9.88 -11.84 7.51
N VAL A 68 10.82 -12.43 8.24
CA VAL A 68 11.80 -13.38 7.68
C VAL A 68 11.09 -14.58 7.04
N GLU A 69 10.10 -15.16 7.72
CA GLU A 69 9.31 -16.27 7.19
C GLU A 69 8.50 -15.85 5.95
N ALA A 70 7.83 -14.70 5.99
CA ALA A 70 7.03 -14.18 4.89
C ALA A 70 7.87 -13.95 3.64
N ALA A 71 9.03 -13.29 3.79
CA ALA A 71 9.96 -13.04 2.69
C ALA A 71 10.50 -14.34 2.09
N ALA A 72 10.81 -15.34 2.93
CA ALA A 72 11.25 -16.65 2.46
C ALA A 72 10.16 -17.39 1.68
N ARG A 73 8.89 -17.37 2.15
CA ARG A 73 7.75 -17.99 1.45
C ARG A 73 7.42 -17.29 0.13
N ALA A 74 7.62 -15.97 0.06
CA ALA A 74 7.46 -15.19 -1.16
C ALA A 74 8.61 -15.39 -2.16
N GLY A 75 9.71 -16.04 -1.77
CA GLY A 75 10.89 -16.20 -2.61
C GLY A 75 11.67 -14.90 -2.84
N ASP A 76 11.45 -13.87 -2.01
CA ASP A 76 12.15 -12.59 -2.12
C ASP A 76 13.48 -12.64 -1.36
N ALA A 77 14.53 -13.11 -2.03
CA ALA A 77 15.87 -13.24 -1.43
C ALA A 77 16.44 -11.93 -0.89
N HIS A 78 16.08 -10.79 -1.50
CA HIS A 78 16.62 -9.49 -1.10
C HIS A 78 15.92 -8.97 0.15
N LEU A 79 14.58 -8.99 0.20
CA LEU A 79 13.83 -8.67 1.42
C LEU A 79 14.17 -9.65 2.55
N LEU A 80 14.34 -10.94 2.24
CA LEU A 80 14.74 -11.95 3.22
C LEU A 80 16.10 -11.62 3.85
N GLY A 81 17.07 -11.19 3.05
CA GLY A 81 18.38 -10.76 3.54
C GLY A 81 18.28 -9.56 4.49
N LEU A 82 17.55 -8.51 4.09
CA LEU A 82 17.36 -7.31 4.91
C LEU A 82 16.61 -7.63 6.23
N ALA A 83 15.51 -8.37 6.15
CA ALA A 83 14.74 -8.77 7.31
C ALA A 83 15.57 -9.62 8.28
N ALA A 84 16.36 -10.57 7.77
CA ALA A 84 17.21 -11.42 8.59
C ALA A 84 18.35 -10.63 9.25
N LYS A 85 19.04 -9.77 8.50
CA LYS A 85 20.10 -8.90 9.03
C LYS A 85 19.57 -7.97 10.12
N ARG A 86 18.43 -7.30 9.87
CA ARG A 86 17.73 -6.47 10.86
C ARG A 86 17.43 -7.25 12.12
N HIS A 87 16.82 -8.43 11.97
CA HIS A 87 16.39 -9.24 13.10
C HIS A 87 17.57 -9.70 13.94
N LEU A 88 18.67 -10.13 13.32
CA LEU A 88 19.87 -10.57 14.04
C LEU A 88 20.66 -9.41 14.69
N GLN A 89 20.52 -8.17 14.19
CA GLN A 89 21.05 -6.99 14.90
C GLN A 89 20.32 -6.74 16.22
N LEU A 90 19.01 -7.00 16.28
CA LEU A 90 18.20 -6.82 17.49
C LEU A 90 18.24 -8.06 18.40
N PHE A 91 18.34 -9.25 17.82
CA PHE A 91 18.27 -10.55 18.51
C PHE A 91 19.34 -11.52 18.00
N PRO A 92 20.62 -11.36 18.38
CA PRO A 92 21.72 -12.18 17.85
C PRO A 92 21.54 -13.69 18.06
N ASP A 93 20.95 -14.10 19.19
CA ASP A 93 20.75 -15.50 19.56
C ASP A 93 19.79 -16.24 18.63
N GLU A 94 18.91 -15.51 17.93
CA GLU A 94 17.92 -16.07 17.00
C GLU A 94 18.56 -16.76 15.79
N ARG A 95 19.85 -16.47 15.50
CA ARG A 95 20.63 -17.15 14.45
C ARG A 95 20.67 -18.67 14.66
N GLY A 96 20.62 -19.12 15.91
CA GLY A 96 20.67 -20.53 16.28
C GLY A 96 19.36 -21.29 16.06
N THR A 97 18.24 -20.58 15.89
CA THR A 97 16.90 -21.15 15.85
C THR A 97 16.64 -21.95 14.58
N THR A 98 15.72 -22.92 14.66
CA THR A 98 15.30 -23.74 13.52
C THR A 98 14.72 -22.89 12.38
N VAL A 99 14.01 -21.81 12.70
CA VAL A 99 13.41 -20.90 11.71
C VAL A 99 14.52 -20.27 10.86
N PHE A 100 15.53 -19.66 11.49
CA PHE A 100 16.64 -19.03 10.77
C PHE A 100 17.46 -20.04 9.98
N LYS A 101 17.86 -21.15 10.61
CA LYS A 101 18.68 -22.19 9.95
C LYS A 101 18.01 -22.81 8.73
N ARG A 102 16.68 -22.98 8.74
CA ARG A 102 15.94 -23.58 7.61
C ARG A 102 15.57 -22.57 6.53
N ARG A 103 15.30 -21.31 6.90
CA ARG A 103 14.70 -20.32 5.98
C ARG A 103 15.71 -19.34 5.40
N VAL A 104 16.81 -19.06 6.08
CA VAL A 104 17.78 -18.04 5.66
C VAL A 104 19.05 -18.72 5.14
N PRO A 105 19.29 -18.72 3.80
CA PRO A 105 20.55 -19.19 3.25
C PRO A 105 21.75 -18.43 3.85
N PRO A 106 22.82 -19.11 4.29
CA PRO A 106 23.98 -18.45 4.90
C PRO A 106 24.57 -17.32 4.05
N ARG A 107 24.53 -17.46 2.71
CA ARG A 107 24.99 -16.44 1.76
C ARG A 107 24.27 -15.09 1.89
N LEU A 108 23.02 -15.06 2.37
CA LEU A 108 22.28 -13.81 2.56
C LEU A 108 22.71 -13.07 3.83
N LEU A 109 23.42 -13.74 4.75
CA LEU A 109 23.94 -13.16 5.98
C LEU A 109 25.40 -12.69 5.85
N VAL A 110 26.05 -12.96 4.71
CA VAL A 110 27.38 -12.44 4.44
C VAL A 110 27.26 -10.92 4.22
N PRO A 111 27.98 -10.10 5.01
CA PRO A 111 27.95 -8.65 4.83
C PRO A 111 28.47 -8.24 3.45
N THR A 112 27.79 -7.29 2.82
CA THR A 112 28.20 -6.60 1.60
C THR A 112 28.51 -5.13 1.91
N PRO A 113 29.35 -4.44 1.11
CA PRO A 113 29.63 -3.01 1.32
C PRO A 113 28.37 -2.13 1.35
N GLN A 114 27.31 -2.51 0.64
CA GLN A 114 26.05 -1.76 0.54
C GLN A 114 25.05 -2.09 1.66
N ASP A 115 25.28 -3.15 2.44
CA ASP A 115 24.29 -3.64 3.40
C ASP A 115 23.89 -2.62 4.46
N ALA A 116 24.84 -1.84 4.97
CA ALA A 116 24.57 -0.86 6.01
C ALA A 116 23.60 0.22 5.50
N GLU A 117 23.86 0.75 4.31
CA GLU A 117 23.00 1.74 3.66
C GLU A 117 21.62 1.17 3.32
N GLU A 118 21.55 -0.05 2.77
CA GLU A 118 20.26 -0.69 2.46
C GLU A 118 19.43 -0.96 3.73
N LEU A 119 20.10 -1.34 4.82
CA LEU A 119 19.45 -1.64 6.09
C LEU A 119 18.98 -0.37 6.80
N ASP A 120 19.77 0.70 6.78
CA ASP A 120 19.38 2.00 7.30
C ASP A 120 18.19 2.56 6.53
N ALA A 121 18.23 2.51 5.19
CA ALA A 121 17.11 2.89 4.35
C ALA A 121 15.86 2.04 4.63
N PHE A 122 16.02 0.73 4.79
CA PHE A 122 14.92 -0.17 5.16
C PHE A 122 14.30 0.21 6.52
N ASN A 123 15.13 0.46 7.53
CA ASN A 123 14.69 0.89 8.86
C ASN A 123 13.98 2.25 8.83
N GLN A 124 14.48 3.19 8.02
CA GLN A 124 13.86 4.50 7.84
C GLN A 124 12.46 4.37 7.24
N VAL A 125 12.29 3.54 6.19
CA VAL A 125 10.97 3.30 5.60
C VAL A 125 10.02 2.63 6.60
N LEU A 126 10.49 1.66 7.43
CA LEU A 126 9.67 1.07 8.49
C LEU A 126 9.22 2.13 9.50
N ALA A 127 10.10 3.04 9.92
CA ALA A 127 9.73 4.14 10.81
C ALA A 127 8.67 5.05 10.16
N THR A 128 8.85 5.43 8.89
CA THR A 128 7.87 6.23 8.15
C THR A 128 6.52 5.52 8.02
N ILE A 129 6.48 4.20 7.79
CA ILE A 129 5.22 3.42 7.74
C ILE A 129 4.41 3.57 9.04
N ARG A 130 5.08 3.60 10.21
CA ARG A 130 4.42 3.76 11.51
C ARG A 130 3.99 5.21 11.77
N ASP A 131 4.88 6.14 11.47
CA ASP A 131 4.76 7.53 11.91
C ASP A 131 4.05 8.44 10.89
N ARG A 132 3.85 7.98 9.64
CA ARG A 132 3.16 8.77 8.60
C ARG A 132 1.76 9.19 9.08
N ARG A 133 1.42 10.43 8.78
CA ARG A 133 0.09 11.01 9.00
C ARG A 133 -0.40 11.69 7.71
N PRO A 134 -1.67 11.52 7.29
CA PRO A 134 -2.68 10.60 7.84
C PRO A 134 -2.23 9.12 7.88
N ARG A 135 -2.73 8.33 8.83
CA ARG A 135 -2.20 6.99 9.15
C ARG A 135 -2.43 6.00 8.01
N ARG A 136 -3.48 6.19 7.21
CA ARG A 136 -3.80 5.31 6.07
C ARG A 136 -2.68 5.29 5.03
N TYR A 137 -1.95 6.39 4.83
CA TYR A 137 -0.81 6.44 3.89
C TYR A 137 0.37 5.56 4.33
N GLY A 138 0.46 5.19 5.61
CA GLY A 138 1.39 4.14 6.03
C GLY A 138 1.14 2.83 5.28
N GLN A 139 -0.11 2.54 4.86
CA GLN A 139 -0.51 1.36 4.07
C GLN A 139 -0.02 1.39 2.62
N LEU A 140 0.06 2.58 2.03
CA LEU A 140 0.65 2.83 0.72
C LEU A 140 2.13 2.39 0.71
N LEU A 141 2.89 2.80 1.72
CA LEU A 141 4.33 2.55 1.81
C LEU A 141 4.66 1.08 2.09
N GLN A 142 3.84 0.34 2.86
CA GLN A 142 3.99 -1.12 3.04
C GLN A 142 3.86 -1.84 1.69
N CYS A 143 2.86 -1.46 0.88
CA CYS A 143 2.64 -2.05 -0.42
C CYS A 143 3.84 -1.83 -1.34
N LEU A 144 4.38 -0.61 -1.37
CA LEU A 144 5.57 -0.26 -2.17
C LEU A 144 6.83 -1.01 -1.71
N LEU A 145 7.04 -1.12 -0.39
CA LEU A 145 8.19 -1.83 0.16
C LEU A 145 8.14 -3.33 -0.14
N ALA A 146 6.95 -3.93 -0.09
CA ALA A 146 6.72 -5.34 -0.46
C ALA A 146 6.87 -5.57 -1.96
N LEU A 147 6.27 -4.70 -2.79
CA LEU A 147 6.24 -4.86 -4.25
C LEU A 147 7.59 -4.56 -4.89
N ARG A 148 8.37 -3.62 -4.33
CA ARG A 148 9.63 -3.11 -4.89
C ARG A 148 9.48 -2.72 -6.38
N PRO A 149 8.53 -1.81 -6.72
CA PRO A 149 8.22 -1.47 -8.10
C PRO A 149 9.42 -0.84 -8.80
N ARG A 150 9.43 -0.94 -10.13
CA ARG A 150 10.35 -0.20 -10.99
C ARG A 150 9.71 1.04 -11.59
N SER A 151 8.38 1.09 -11.65
CA SER A 151 7.62 2.25 -12.13
C SER A 151 6.44 2.55 -11.23
N ILE A 152 6.34 3.81 -10.80
CA ILE A 152 5.23 4.37 -10.01
C ILE A 152 4.52 5.42 -10.87
N LEU A 153 3.19 5.41 -10.86
CA LEU A 153 2.33 6.47 -11.38
C LEU A 153 1.50 7.05 -10.25
N GLU A 154 1.46 8.37 -10.12
CA GLU A 154 0.62 9.10 -9.15
C GLU A 154 -0.29 10.08 -9.89
N ILE A 155 -1.58 10.07 -9.54
CA ILE A 155 -2.55 11.08 -9.96
C ILE A 155 -2.91 11.88 -8.71
N GLY A 156 -2.67 13.19 -8.73
CA GLY A 156 -2.79 14.07 -7.56
C GLY A 156 -1.47 14.14 -6.78
N VAL A 157 -0.46 14.81 -7.35
CA VAL A 157 0.87 14.97 -6.74
C VAL A 157 0.87 15.98 -5.57
N PHE A 158 -0.01 16.99 -5.64
CA PHE A 158 -0.21 18.03 -4.65
C PHE A 158 1.07 18.79 -4.26
N ASP A 159 1.70 18.43 -3.13
CA ASP A 159 2.91 19.06 -2.61
C ASP A 159 4.17 18.18 -2.79
N GLY A 160 4.02 17.03 -3.44
CA GLY A 160 5.10 16.09 -3.71
C GLY A 160 5.60 15.28 -2.51
N ARG A 161 5.00 15.42 -1.31
CA ARG A 161 5.41 14.60 -0.14
C ARG A 161 5.08 13.13 -0.34
N ASN A 162 3.90 12.82 -0.86
CA ASN A 162 3.51 11.45 -1.20
C ASN A 162 4.46 10.86 -2.25
N ALA A 163 4.70 11.59 -3.35
CA ALA A 163 5.70 11.22 -4.35
C ALA A 163 7.05 10.86 -3.72
N ALA A 164 7.59 11.72 -2.85
CA ALA A 164 8.88 11.50 -2.21
C ALA A 164 8.89 10.26 -1.30
N ASP A 165 7.86 10.07 -0.47
CA ASP A 165 7.72 8.91 0.39
C ASP A 165 7.57 7.62 -0.43
N MET A 166 6.80 7.66 -1.53
CA MET A 166 6.59 6.52 -2.40
C MET A 166 7.86 6.10 -3.15
N ILE A 167 8.59 7.06 -3.72
CA ILE A 167 9.88 6.82 -4.38
C ILE A 167 10.88 6.23 -3.37
N ARG A 168 10.94 6.78 -2.14
CA ARG A 168 11.80 6.22 -1.09
C ARG A 168 11.32 4.84 -0.62
N ALA A 169 10.02 4.55 -0.54
CA ALA A 169 9.58 3.21 -0.16
C ALA A 169 9.89 2.16 -1.24
N GLY A 170 9.61 2.47 -2.51
CA GLY A 170 9.86 1.58 -3.64
C GLY A 170 11.34 1.44 -4.01
N GLY A 171 12.08 2.55 -3.92
CA GLY A 171 13.47 2.69 -4.34
C GLY A 171 14.50 2.85 -3.22
N ARG A 172 14.11 2.96 -1.94
CA ARG A 172 14.85 3.07 -0.64
C ARG A 172 16.30 3.56 -0.58
N THR A 173 17.18 3.09 -1.42
CA THR A 173 18.59 3.53 -1.51
C THR A 173 18.79 4.46 -2.70
N PRO A 174 19.71 5.43 -2.66
CA PRO A 174 20.05 6.32 -3.78
C PRO A 174 20.23 5.62 -5.13
N ALA A 175 20.96 4.49 -5.15
CA ALA A 175 21.18 3.73 -6.38
C ALA A 175 19.88 3.15 -6.99
N ARG A 176 18.93 2.76 -6.14
CA ARG A 176 17.66 2.17 -6.57
C ARG A 176 16.57 3.22 -6.77
N THR A 177 16.56 4.31 -5.99
CA THR A 177 15.70 5.46 -6.27
C THR A 177 16.06 6.05 -7.62
N GLY A 178 17.35 6.19 -7.97
CA GLY A 178 17.77 6.67 -9.29
C GLY A 178 17.30 5.80 -10.47
N ALA A 179 17.14 4.50 -10.27
CA ALA A 179 16.65 3.57 -11.28
C ALA A 179 15.11 3.46 -11.32
N LEU A 180 14.40 3.86 -10.26
CA LEU A 180 12.95 3.83 -10.19
C LEU A 180 12.37 4.95 -11.04
N ARG A 181 11.47 4.60 -11.94
CA ARG A 181 10.71 5.56 -12.74
C ARG A 181 9.50 6.06 -11.96
N TYR A 182 9.31 7.38 -11.91
CA TYR A 182 8.13 7.99 -11.31
C TYR A 182 7.44 8.90 -12.34
N VAL A 183 6.12 8.79 -12.45
CA VAL A 183 5.29 9.67 -13.29
C VAL A 183 4.18 10.27 -12.42
N GLY A 184 4.14 11.59 -12.30
CA GLY A 184 3.13 12.31 -11.53
C GLY A 184 2.26 13.19 -12.41
N PHE A 185 0.95 13.13 -12.21
CA PHE A 185 -0.03 13.98 -12.88
C PHE A 185 -0.69 14.93 -11.89
N ASP A 186 -0.75 16.22 -12.24
CA ASP A 186 -1.46 17.23 -11.46
C ASP A 186 -1.78 18.46 -12.33
N LEU A 187 -2.65 19.33 -11.83
CA LEU A 187 -2.85 20.66 -12.41
C LEU A 187 -1.67 21.59 -12.12
N PHE A 188 -0.97 21.41 -10.99
CA PHE A 188 0.11 22.31 -10.55
C PHE A 188 -0.36 23.79 -10.62
N GLU A 189 0.39 24.67 -11.27
CA GLU A 189 0.02 26.07 -11.45
C GLU A 189 -1.22 26.33 -12.34
N GLU A 190 -1.84 25.31 -12.96
CA GLU A 190 -3.11 25.44 -13.70
C GLU A 190 -4.36 25.29 -12.80
N MET A 191 -4.20 25.06 -11.50
CA MET A 191 -5.33 25.00 -10.56
C MET A 191 -6.05 26.36 -10.47
N THR A 192 -7.36 26.39 -10.72
CA THR A 192 -8.20 27.59 -10.56
C THR A 192 -9.14 27.47 -9.35
N PRO A 193 -9.65 28.59 -8.80
CA PRO A 193 -10.61 28.56 -7.70
C PRO A 193 -11.88 27.75 -8.00
N GLU A 194 -12.37 27.82 -9.24
CA GLU A 194 -13.58 27.10 -9.66
C GLU A 194 -13.37 25.58 -9.65
N VAL A 195 -12.18 25.12 -10.08
CA VAL A 195 -11.83 23.69 -10.05
C VAL A 195 -11.60 23.22 -8.62
N HIS A 196 -10.91 24.02 -7.81
CA HIS A 196 -10.71 23.75 -6.39
C HIS A 196 -12.05 23.55 -5.65
N GLU A 197 -13.03 24.43 -5.89
CA GLU A 197 -14.37 24.30 -5.32
C GLU A 197 -15.13 23.09 -5.86
N LYS A 198 -15.11 22.86 -7.18
CA LYS A 198 -15.83 21.76 -7.82
C LYS A 198 -15.33 20.38 -7.37
N GLU A 199 -14.02 20.20 -7.29
CA GLU A 199 -13.40 18.90 -6.97
C GLU A 199 -13.11 18.73 -5.47
N PHE A 200 -13.45 19.71 -4.62
CA PHE A 200 -13.10 19.73 -3.19
C PHE A 200 -11.59 19.48 -2.94
N SER A 201 -10.74 19.98 -3.83
CA SER A 201 -9.30 19.71 -3.83
C SER A 201 -8.50 20.68 -2.96
N LYS A 202 -7.16 20.58 -3.00
CA LYS A 202 -6.23 21.54 -2.42
C LYS A 202 -5.40 22.19 -3.51
N TYR A 203 -4.80 23.35 -3.25
CA TYR A 203 -3.88 24.00 -4.19
C TYR A 203 -2.51 23.32 -4.22
N PRO A 204 -2.10 22.68 -5.34
CA PRO A 204 -0.79 22.04 -5.47
C PRO A 204 0.35 23.07 -5.50
N LEU A 205 1.57 22.61 -5.19
CA LEU A 205 2.79 23.39 -5.45
C LEU A 205 3.08 23.41 -6.97
N SER A 206 3.96 24.32 -7.40
CA SER A 206 4.30 24.38 -8.82
C SER A 206 5.06 23.13 -9.28
N ARG A 207 4.93 22.82 -10.58
CA ARG A 207 5.64 21.68 -11.18
C ARG A 207 7.15 21.81 -11.02
N ALA A 208 7.68 23.02 -11.09
CA ALA A 208 9.11 23.31 -10.96
C ALA A 208 9.63 23.06 -9.54
N GLU A 209 8.87 23.47 -8.51
CA GLU A 209 9.26 23.25 -7.11
C GLU A 209 9.31 21.76 -6.77
N ILE A 210 8.28 21.01 -7.17
CA ILE A 210 8.22 19.56 -6.94
C ILE A 210 9.31 18.85 -7.73
N GLY A 211 9.49 19.20 -9.02
CA GLY A 211 10.55 18.62 -9.86
C GLY A 211 11.95 18.88 -9.28
N GLY A 212 12.20 20.08 -8.78
CA GLY A 212 13.46 20.42 -8.10
C GLY A 212 13.70 19.58 -6.84
N ALA A 213 12.67 19.39 -6.01
CA ALA A 213 12.76 18.58 -4.80
C ALA A 213 12.99 17.08 -5.10
N LEU A 214 12.31 16.52 -6.10
CA LEU A 214 12.47 15.12 -6.51
C LEU A 214 13.83 14.86 -7.17
N SER A 215 14.31 15.80 -8.00
CA SER A 215 15.62 15.73 -8.67
C SER A 215 16.79 15.51 -7.73
N ALA A 216 16.66 15.92 -6.46
CA ALA A 216 17.69 15.75 -5.45
C ALA A 216 18.00 14.27 -5.10
N PHE A 217 17.08 13.34 -5.37
CA PHE A 217 17.27 11.92 -5.04
C PHE A 217 16.69 10.93 -6.07
N ASN A 218 15.94 11.40 -7.06
CA ASN A 218 15.41 10.62 -8.17
C ASN A 218 15.42 11.48 -9.42
N GLN A 219 16.35 11.22 -10.35
CA GLN A 219 16.42 11.95 -11.62
C GLN A 219 15.46 11.37 -12.68
N ASN A 220 14.93 10.17 -12.45
CA ASN A 220 14.02 9.46 -13.35
C ASN A 220 12.55 9.73 -13.00
N HIS A 221 12.19 11.01 -12.90
CA HIS A 221 10.79 11.44 -12.72
C HIS A 221 10.29 12.25 -13.92
N LEU A 222 8.99 12.13 -14.17
CA LEU A 222 8.25 12.92 -15.13
C LEU A 222 7.02 13.52 -14.46
N LEU A 223 6.90 14.84 -14.45
CA LEU A 223 5.71 15.54 -13.97
C LEU A 223 4.93 16.08 -15.16
N ILE A 224 3.68 15.66 -15.28
CA ILE A 224 2.79 15.99 -16.40
C ILE A 224 1.69 16.90 -15.87
N GLN A 225 1.66 18.12 -16.39
CA GLN A 225 0.75 19.17 -15.99
C GLN A 225 -0.52 19.15 -16.84
N GLY A 226 -1.66 19.36 -16.17
CA GLY A 226 -2.98 19.56 -16.76
C GLY A 226 -3.98 18.47 -16.37
N TYR A 227 -5.23 18.66 -16.79
CA TYR A 227 -6.34 17.76 -16.44
C TYR A 227 -6.06 16.31 -16.88
N THR A 228 -6.19 15.36 -15.96
CA THR A 228 -5.89 13.95 -16.22
C THR A 228 -6.77 13.33 -17.29
N GLN A 229 -8.01 13.83 -17.46
CA GLN A 229 -8.91 13.44 -18.56
C GLN A 229 -8.24 13.56 -19.94
N ASP A 230 -7.33 14.52 -20.09
CA ASP A 230 -6.60 14.83 -21.32
C ASP A 230 -5.17 14.29 -21.26
N THR A 231 -4.45 14.60 -20.19
CA THR A 231 -3.01 14.33 -20.06
C THR A 231 -2.71 12.85 -19.83
N LEU A 232 -3.47 12.16 -18.99
CA LEU A 232 -3.29 10.73 -18.75
C LEU A 232 -3.71 9.91 -19.97
N LYS A 233 -4.75 10.36 -20.69
CA LYS A 233 -5.16 9.78 -21.96
C LYS A 233 -4.07 9.89 -23.02
N ALA A 234 -3.44 11.06 -23.14
CA ALA A 234 -2.32 11.27 -24.05
C ALA A 234 -1.08 10.44 -23.64
N PHE A 235 -0.74 10.42 -22.35
CA PHE A 235 0.36 9.61 -21.82
C PHE A 235 0.17 8.12 -22.09
N ARG A 236 -1.03 7.58 -21.88
CA ARG A 236 -1.37 6.18 -22.16
C ARG A 236 -1.06 5.79 -23.61
N GLN A 237 -1.17 6.74 -24.55
CA GLN A 237 -0.91 6.52 -25.97
C GLN A 237 0.56 6.76 -26.35
N SER A 238 1.37 7.29 -25.44
CA SER A 238 2.78 7.60 -25.70
C SER A 238 3.67 6.37 -25.50
N PRO A 239 4.87 6.37 -26.11
CA PRO A 239 5.89 5.34 -25.83
C PRO A 239 6.30 5.27 -24.35
N ASP A 240 6.07 6.35 -23.60
CA ASP A 240 6.40 6.45 -22.18
C ASP A 240 5.36 5.78 -21.28
N ALA A 241 4.22 5.33 -21.80
CA ALA A 241 3.19 4.66 -20.98
C ALA A 241 3.80 3.51 -20.15
N GLY A 242 4.64 2.69 -20.81
CA GLY A 242 5.45 1.62 -20.21
C GLY A 242 4.65 0.62 -19.33
N PRO A 243 5.28 -0.44 -18.82
CA PRO A 243 4.67 -1.22 -17.76
C PRO A 243 4.71 -0.43 -16.44
N ILE A 244 3.54 -0.19 -15.84
CA ILE A 244 3.42 0.45 -14.53
C ILE A 244 3.23 -0.62 -13.46
N ASP A 245 4.12 -0.64 -12.46
CA ASP A 245 4.05 -1.62 -11.37
C ASP A 245 3.14 -1.14 -10.24
N PHE A 246 3.09 0.16 -9.99
CA PHE A 246 2.29 0.75 -8.91
C PHE A 246 1.58 2.03 -9.37
N VAL A 247 0.30 2.17 -9.02
CA VAL A 247 -0.51 3.35 -9.29
C VAL A 247 -1.15 3.84 -8.00
N PHE A 248 -1.08 5.15 -7.74
CA PHE A 248 -1.82 5.82 -6.69
C PHE A 248 -2.77 6.86 -7.31
N ILE A 249 -4.06 6.79 -6.97
CA ILE A 249 -5.12 7.68 -7.48
C ILE A 249 -5.66 8.49 -6.30
N ASP A 250 -5.33 9.78 -6.24
CA ASP A 250 -5.64 10.76 -5.18
C ASP A 250 -5.84 12.16 -5.81
N GLY A 251 -6.49 12.19 -6.97
CA GLY A 251 -6.72 13.38 -7.79
C GLY A 251 -8.00 14.14 -7.42
N GLY A 252 -8.85 14.41 -8.43
CA GLY A 252 -10.16 15.00 -8.17
C GLY A 252 -11.11 14.00 -7.49
N HIS A 253 -12.02 14.50 -6.66
CA HIS A 253 -12.87 13.65 -5.83
C HIS A 253 -14.21 13.28 -6.47
N SER A 254 -14.59 13.87 -7.60
CA SER A 254 -15.87 13.54 -8.25
C SER A 254 -15.86 12.13 -8.85
N GLU A 255 -17.00 11.43 -8.79
CA GLU A 255 -17.12 10.09 -9.37
C GLU A 255 -16.77 10.08 -10.88
N GLU A 256 -17.06 11.17 -11.60
CA GLU A 256 -16.73 11.34 -13.02
C GLU A 256 -15.21 11.38 -13.24
N THR A 257 -14.49 12.22 -12.48
CA THR A 257 -13.03 12.33 -12.57
C THR A 257 -12.36 10.99 -12.21
N ILE A 258 -12.78 10.37 -11.11
CA ILE A 258 -12.23 9.07 -10.67
C ILE A 258 -12.48 7.97 -11.71
N GLN A 259 -13.67 7.97 -12.33
CA GLN A 259 -13.99 7.03 -13.40
C GLN A 259 -13.10 7.26 -14.64
N SER A 260 -12.89 8.52 -15.05
CA SER A 260 -12.01 8.90 -16.15
C SER A 260 -10.56 8.46 -15.89
N ASP A 261 -10.04 8.69 -14.68
CA ASP A 261 -8.72 8.24 -14.27
C ASP A 261 -8.59 6.72 -14.37
N TRP A 262 -9.57 5.98 -13.84
CA TRP A 262 -9.58 4.53 -13.91
C TRP A 262 -9.64 3.99 -15.35
N ASP A 263 -10.44 4.59 -16.22
CA ASP A 263 -10.56 4.14 -17.61
C ASP A 263 -9.27 4.32 -18.41
N ASN A 264 -8.40 5.26 -17.98
CA ASN A 264 -7.06 5.43 -18.53
C ASN A 264 -5.99 4.59 -17.83
N VAL A 265 -6.14 4.29 -16.53
CA VAL A 265 -5.21 3.43 -15.76
C VAL A 265 -5.41 1.94 -16.04
N ALA A 266 -6.65 1.46 -16.07
CA ALA A 266 -6.95 0.03 -16.18
C ALA A 266 -6.29 -0.66 -17.40
N PRO A 267 -6.20 -0.02 -18.59
CA PRO A 267 -5.49 -0.58 -19.73
C PRO A 267 -3.96 -0.67 -19.58
N LEU A 268 -3.37 0.08 -18.65
CA LEU A 268 -1.93 0.05 -18.34
C LEU A 268 -1.58 -1.08 -17.33
N MET A 269 -2.58 -1.70 -16.72
CA MET A 269 -2.37 -2.74 -15.72
C MET A 269 -1.84 -4.03 -16.33
N SER A 270 -0.90 -4.64 -15.60
CA SER A 270 -0.45 -6.02 -15.75
C SER A 270 -0.80 -6.84 -14.50
N GLU A 271 -0.55 -8.14 -14.51
CA GLU A 271 -0.74 -9.00 -13.32
C GLU A 271 0.15 -8.59 -12.12
N LYS A 272 1.19 -7.79 -12.35
CA LYS A 272 2.06 -7.24 -11.31
C LYS A 272 1.58 -5.90 -10.77
N THR A 273 0.67 -5.23 -11.48
CA THR A 273 0.26 -3.87 -11.17
C THR A 273 -0.63 -3.86 -9.93
N VAL A 274 -0.26 -3.00 -8.98
CA VAL A 274 -1.10 -2.65 -7.83
C VAL A 274 -1.63 -1.24 -8.02
N VAL A 275 -2.94 -1.07 -7.94
CA VAL A 275 -3.59 0.24 -7.97
C VAL A 275 -4.16 0.51 -6.57
N ILE A 276 -3.86 1.66 -5.99
CA ILE A 276 -4.43 2.15 -4.74
C ILE A 276 -5.27 3.39 -5.04
N PHE A 277 -6.55 3.36 -4.66
CA PHE A 277 -7.43 4.52 -4.64
C PHE A 277 -7.45 5.12 -3.24
N ASP A 278 -7.37 6.45 -3.14
CA ASP A 278 -7.84 7.18 -1.96
C ASP A 278 -9.35 7.48 -2.07
N ASP A 279 -9.88 8.27 -1.14
CA ASP A 279 -11.25 8.79 -1.13
C ASP A 279 -12.34 7.72 -1.15
N CYS A 280 -12.09 6.57 -0.51
CA CYS A 280 -13.14 5.63 -0.19
C CYS A 280 -13.83 6.06 1.10
N TYR A 281 -14.98 6.72 0.99
CA TYR A 281 -15.72 7.27 2.14
C TYR A 281 -16.59 6.22 2.81
N LEU A 282 -16.44 6.04 4.12
CA LEU A 282 -17.17 5.01 4.88
C LEU A 282 -18.48 5.51 5.49
N ASN A 283 -18.64 6.83 5.54
CA ASN A 283 -19.81 7.48 6.09
C ASN A 283 -20.67 7.98 4.92
N LYS A 284 -21.99 7.79 5.01
CA LYS A 284 -22.94 8.29 4.01
C LYS A 284 -23.59 9.57 4.52
N VAL A 285 -23.15 10.70 4.00
CA VAL A 285 -23.72 12.03 4.24
C VAL A 285 -23.96 12.70 2.89
N LYS A 286 -24.96 13.58 2.80
CA LYS A 286 -25.44 14.16 1.55
C LYS A 286 -24.34 14.97 0.83
N GLU A 287 -23.45 15.57 1.60
CA GLU A 287 -22.31 16.36 1.14
C GLU A 287 -21.27 15.53 0.38
N LEU A 288 -21.31 14.20 0.51
CA LEU A 288 -20.44 13.27 -0.22
C LEU A 288 -21.16 12.59 -1.40
N ASP A 289 -22.40 12.97 -1.70
CA ASP A 289 -23.13 12.40 -2.83
C ASP A 289 -22.41 12.75 -4.15
N GLY A 290 -22.06 11.72 -4.92
CA GLY A 290 -21.32 11.88 -6.18
C GLY A 290 -19.81 12.10 -6.00
N LEU A 291 -19.28 11.94 -4.79
CA LEU A 291 -17.85 12.01 -4.48
C LEU A 291 -17.29 10.65 -4.04
N GLY A 292 -15.97 10.49 -4.22
CA GLY A 292 -15.21 9.35 -3.77
C GLY A 292 -15.24 8.14 -4.71
N CYS A 293 -14.37 7.17 -4.45
CA CYS A 293 -14.20 6.02 -5.34
C CYS A 293 -15.22 4.90 -5.09
N ASN A 294 -16.12 5.05 -4.10
CA ASN A 294 -17.04 4.03 -3.60
C ASN A 294 -17.80 3.27 -4.70
N SER A 295 -18.52 3.98 -5.56
CA SER A 295 -19.33 3.38 -6.62
C SER A 295 -18.48 2.61 -7.63
N LEU A 296 -17.29 3.13 -7.97
CA LEU A 296 -16.34 2.45 -8.85
C LEU A 296 -15.81 1.18 -8.20
N VAL A 297 -15.27 1.25 -6.98
CA VAL A 297 -14.66 0.08 -6.34
C VAL A 297 -15.69 -1.01 -6.04
N GLU A 298 -16.96 -0.65 -5.78
CA GLU A 298 -18.07 -1.62 -5.70
C GLU A 298 -18.33 -2.35 -7.02
N ARG A 299 -18.27 -1.65 -8.16
CA ARG A 299 -18.36 -2.27 -9.50
C ARG A 299 -17.18 -3.20 -9.74
N LEU A 300 -15.96 -2.75 -9.45
CA LEU A 300 -14.74 -3.54 -9.60
C LEU A 300 -14.75 -4.80 -8.73
N ALA A 301 -15.27 -4.72 -7.50
CA ALA A 301 -15.39 -5.87 -6.60
C ALA A 301 -16.35 -6.97 -7.12
N ARG A 302 -17.30 -6.60 -7.97
CA ARG A 302 -18.25 -7.56 -8.60
C ARG A 302 -17.68 -8.18 -9.88
N ASP A 303 -16.73 -7.50 -10.52
CA ASP A 303 -16.06 -7.95 -11.74
C ASP A 303 -15.03 -9.05 -11.42
N PRO A 304 -15.13 -10.24 -12.05
CA PRO A 304 -14.24 -11.37 -11.78
C PRO A 304 -12.78 -11.15 -12.17
N ARG A 305 -12.48 -10.15 -13.02
CA ARG A 305 -11.11 -9.81 -13.46
C ARG A 305 -10.28 -9.21 -12.34
N TYR A 306 -10.92 -8.59 -11.35
CA TYR A 306 -10.23 -7.85 -10.31
C TYR A 306 -10.28 -8.57 -8.97
N VAL A 307 -9.29 -8.24 -8.14
CA VAL A 307 -9.27 -8.47 -6.70
C VAL A 307 -9.28 -7.09 -6.06
N VAL A 308 -10.32 -6.80 -5.28
CA VAL A 308 -10.51 -5.51 -4.60
C VAL A 308 -10.45 -5.75 -3.10
N GLU A 309 -9.61 -4.98 -2.41
CA GLU A 309 -9.37 -5.08 -0.98
C GLU A 309 -9.38 -3.68 -0.36
N MET A 310 -10.28 -3.44 0.59
CA MET A 310 -10.22 -2.23 1.42
C MET A 310 -9.13 -2.42 2.47
N LEU A 311 -8.19 -1.47 2.56
CA LEU A 311 -7.11 -1.55 3.54
C LEU A 311 -7.63 -1.15 4.93
N PRO A 312 -7.20 -1.84 6.01
CA PRO A 312 -7.87 -1.75 7.31
C PRO A 312 -7.70 -0.41 8.03
N VAL A 313 -6.56 0.29 7.88
CA VAL A 313 -6.37 1.59 8.55
C VAL A 313 -7.21 2.66 7.87
N ARG A 314 -7.91 3.43 8.70
CA ARG A 314 -8.81 4.51 8.30
C ARG A 314 -8.41 5.77 9.06
N ASP A 315 -8.63 6.92 8.44
CA ASP A 315 -8.51 8.21 9.14
C ASP A 315 -9.89 8.87 9.18
N SER A 316 -10.18 9.52 10.30
CA SER A 316 -11.43 10.27 10.50
C SER A 316 -11.11 11.74 10.74
N PHE A 317 -11.90 12.62 10.14
CA PHE A 317 -11.75 14.07 10.20
C PHE A 317 -13.08 14.71 10.56
N ASP A 318 -13.08 15.60 11.53
CA ASP A 318 -14.25 16.42 11.84
C ASP A 318 -14.44 17.48 10.73
N LYS A 319 -15.67 17.56 10.20
CA LYS A 319 -16.11 18.51 9.20
C LYS A 319 -17.41 19.16 9.67
N ASP A 320 -17.80 20.27 9.04
CA ASP A 320 -19.03 21.00 9.39
C ASP A 320 -20.30 20.14 9.19
N PHE A 321 -20.24 19.16 8.28
CA PHE A 321 -21.31 18.19 8.01
C PHE A 321 -21.19 16.89 8.82
N GLY A 322 -20.28 16.82 9.78
CA GLY A 322 -20.03 15.64 10.62
C GLY A 322 -18.68 14.99 10.36
N VAL A 323 -18.52 13.73 10.76
CA VAL A 323 -17.24 13.02 10.65
C VAL A 323 -17.07 12.44 9.24
N LEU A 324 -15.99 12.80 8.56
CA LEU A 324 -15.53 12.17 7.33
C LEU A 324 -14.58 11.03 7.68
N THR A 325 -14.90 9.79 7.31
CA THR A 325 -14.00 8.64 7.49
C THR A 325 -13.57 8.09 6.15
N VAL A 326 -12.27 8.01 5.91
CA VAL A 326 -11.66 7.67 4.62
C VAL A 326 -10.77 6.44 4.75
N ALA A 327 -10.83 5.55 3.76
CA ALA A 327 -9.99 4.38 3.63
C ALA A 327 -9.27 4.35 2.28
N LEU A 328 -8.17 3.60 2.20
CA LEU A 328 -7.55 3.25 0.91
C LEU A 328 -8.15 1.95 0.38
N VAL A 329 -8.31 1.85 -0.95
CA VAL A 329 -8.75 0.61 -1.61
C VAL A 329 -7.70 0.14 -2.60
N LYS A 330 -7.27 -1.10 -2.44
CA LYS A 330 -6.31 -1.79 -3.30
C LYS A 330 -7.02 -2.62 -4.36
N VAL A 331 -6.62 -2.45 -5.61
CA VAL A 331 -7.13 -3.19 -6.76
C VAL A 331 -5.96 -3.84 -7.51
N ARG A 332 -6.13 -5.12 -7.86
CA ARG A 332 -5.18 -5.90 -8.68
C ARG A 332 -5.94 -6.71 -9.72
N LEU A 333 -5.26 -7.07 -10.81
CA LEU A 333 -5.76 -8.12 -11.70
C LEU A 333 -5.67 -9.49 -11.01
N ARG A 334 -6.66 -10.34 -11.28
CA ARG A 334 -6.62 -11.74 -10.85
C ARG A 334 -5.61 -12.50 -11.71
N PRO A 335 -4.66 -13.27 -11.12
CA PRO A 335 -3.68 -14.03 -11.87
C PRO A 335 -4.34 -15.05 -12.81
N ARG A 336 -3.89 -15.14 -14.06
CA ARG A 336 -4.37 -16.16 -15.02
C ARG A 336 -3.88 -17.55 -14.59
N GLY A 337 -4.80 -18.50 -14.44
CA GLY A 337 -4.48 -19.91 -14.15
C GLY A 337 -4.15 -20.26 -12.68
N GLY A 338 -4.24 -19.29 -11.77
CA GLY A 338 -3.99 -19.53 -10.34
C GLY A 338 -5.18 -20.16 -9.63
N ALA A 339 -4.95 -21.28 -8.96
CA ALA A 339 -5.81 -21.83 -7.91
C ALA A 339 -5.77 -20.93 -6.65
N LEU A 340 -6.07 -19.63 -6.81
CA LEU A 340 -6.50 -18.81 -5.69
C LEU A 340 -7.88 -19.36 -5.30
N ARG A 341 -7.88 -20.45 -4.52
CA ARG A 341 -9.06 -21.05 -3.89
C ARG A 341 -9.87 -19.88 -3.39
N ARG A 342 -11.04 -19.63 -4.02
CA ARG A 342 -11.97 -18.53 -3.75
C ARG A 342 -11.56 -17.81 -2.47
N LEU A 343 -10.65 -16.83 -2.57
CA LEU A 343 -10.54 -15.85 -1.51
C LEU A 343 -11.96 -15.34 -1.44
N LEU A 344 -12.62 -15.70 -0.34
CA LEU A 344 -14.03 -15.46 -0.13
C LEU A 344 -14.25 -14.03 -0.61
N ARG A 345 -15.30 -13.81 -1.40
CA ARG A 345 -15.78 -12.46 -1.65
C ARG A 345 -16.13 -11.88 -0.28
N ILE A 346 -15.14 -11.42 0.47
CA ILE A 346 -15.31 -10.58 1.61
C ILE A 346 -15.78 -9.32 0.93
N ASN A 347 -17.10 -9.18 0.88
CA ASN A 347 -17.70 -7.92 0.54
C ASN A 347 -17.13 -6.94 1.59
N PRO A 348 -16.21 -6.02 1.24
CA PRO A 348 -15.59 -5.14 2.23
C PRO A 348 -16.64 -4.25 2.92
N TRP A 349 -17.87 -4.26 2.40
CA TRP A 349 -19.04 -3.51 2.83
C TRP A 349 -20.02 -4.31 3.72
N ARG A 350 -19.77 -5.59 4.03
CA ARG A 350 -20.63 -6.33 4.96
C ARG A 350 -20.42 -5.81 6.38
N ARG A 351 -21.41 -5.10 6.92
CA ARG A 351 -21.53 -4.84 8.37
C ARG A 351 -21.44 -6.17 9.13
N PRO A 352 -20.83 -6.21 10.32
CA PRO A 352 -20.99 -7.34 11.23
C PRO A 352 -22.47 -7.62 11.38
N ALA A 353 -22.87 -8.89 11.30
CA ALA A 353 -24.24 -9.25 11.61
C ALA A 353 -24.50 -8.77 13.04
N THR A 354 -25.33 -7.72 13.19
CA THR A 354 -25.85 -7.35 14.49
C THR A 354 -26.65 -8.56 14.96
N GLY A 355 -26.08 -9.32 15.89
CA GLY A 355 -26.80 -10.37 16.58
C GLY A 355 -28.06 -9.75 17.16
N ARG A 356 -29.21 -10.16 16.65
CA ARG A 356 -30.46 -9.95 17.35
C ARG A 356 -30.39 -10.86 18.57
N SER A 357 -30.22 -10.26 19.74
CA SER A 357 -30.63 -10.86 21.02
C SER A 357 -32.15 -10.97 21.05
#